data_AF-A0A077PE85-F1
#
_entry.id   AF-A0A077PE85-F1
#
_cell.length_a   1.000
_cell.length_b   1.000
_cell.length_c   1.000
_cell.angle_alpha   90.00
_cell.angle_beta   90.00
_cell.angle_gamma   90.00
#
_symmetry.space_group_name_H-M   'P 1'
#
loop_
_entity.id
_entity.type
_entity.pdbx_description
1 polymer ?
#
loop_
_entity_poly.entity_id
_entity_poly.type
_entity_poly.pdbx_seq_one_letter_code
_entity_poly.pdbx_strand_id
1 'polypeptide(L)'
;MVVFPGPNQDKVRIDSIHGLTDLPKNVFFSSFITPGNTIEPRQIQMTPPLARLYLKDTSSYSLKASFEELAKNVSFKFSNA
;
A
#
# COMPACT_ATOMS: atom_id res chain seq x y z
N MET A 1 -11.08 3.48 2.92
CA MET A 1 -9.81 2.79 3.20
C MET A 1 -9.23 2.31 1.88
N VAL A 2 -7.94 2.53 1.65
CA VAL A 2 -7.20 2.03 0.49
C VAL A 2 -6.25 0.94 0.98
N VAL A 3 -6.24 -0.21 0.31
CA VAL A 3 -5.44 -1.38 0.70
C VAL A 3 -4.59 -1.82 -0.49
N PHE A 4 -3.28 -1.89 -0.27
CA PHE A 4 -2.32 -2.41 -1.25
C PHE A 4 -2.02 -3.88 -0.93
N PRO A 5 -2.46 -4.85 -1.76
CA PRO A 5 -2.27 -6.27 -1.49
C PRO A 5 -0.81 -6.69 -1.72
N GLY A 6 -0.37 -7.73 -1.01
CA GLY A 6 0.91 -8.37 -1.28
C GLY A 6 0.88 -9.24 -2.55
N PRO A 7 2.05 -9.56 -3.12
CA PRO A 7 2.17 -10.49 -4.25
C PRO A 7 1.79 -11.92 -3.85
N ASN A 8 1.34 -12.71 -4.84
CA ASN A 8 0.64 -13.98 -4.59
C ASN A 8 1.44 -15.25 -4.93
N GLN A 9 2.62 -15.17 -5.55
CA GLN A 9 3.26 -16.34 -6.18
C GLN A 9 4.66 -16.64 -5.63
N ASP A 10 5.53 -15.64 -5.53
CA ASP A 10 6.90 -15.83 -5.08
C ASP A 10 7.16 -15.18 -3.71
N LYS A 11 8.12 -15.76 -2.98
CA LYS A 11 8.69 -15.13 -1.80
C LYS A 11 9.49 -13.92 -2.27
N VAL A 12 9.05 -12.73 -1.87
CA VAL A 12 9.70 -11.49 -2.30
C VAL A 12 10.08 -10.62 -1.12
N ARG A 13 11.19 -9.91 -1.28
CA ARG A 13 11.62 -8.87 -0.36
C ARG A 13 11.13 -7.54 -0.91
N ILE A 14 10.69 -6.67 -0.02
CA ILE A 14 10.32 -5.30 -0.38
C ILE A 14 11.59 -4.45 -0.33
N ASP A 15 12.05 -4.00 -1.49
CA ASP A 15 13.26 -3.18 -1.57
C ASP A 15 12.99 -1.74 -1.15
N SER A 16 11.88 -1.17 -1.64
CA SER A 16 11.51 0.22 -1.37
C SER A 16 10.02 0.44 -1.57
N ILE A 17 9.52 1.51 -0.94
CA ILE A 17 8.17 2.04 -1.11
C ILE A 17 8.29 3.49 -1.55
N HIS A 18 7.66 3.84 -2.67
CA HIS A 18 7.62 5.20 -3.18
C HIS A 18 6.24 5.82 -2.95
N GLY A 19 6.16 7.15 -2.87
CA GLY A 19 4.90 7.89 -2.67
C GLY A 19 4.49 8.08 -1.21
N LEU A 20 5.39 7.86 -0.24
CA LEU A 20 5.12 8.08 1.19
C LEU A 20 5.11 9.55 1.60
N THR A 21 5.81 10.40 0.83
CA THR A 21 5.96 11.83 1.12
C THR A 21 4.85 12.68 0.50
N ASP A 22 4.19 12.16 -0.54
CA ASP A 22 3.19 12.88 -1.34
C ASP A 22 1.79 12.30 -1.14
N LEU A 23 1.45 11.94 0.11
CA LEU A 23 0.13 11.44 0.44
C LEU A 23 -0.90 12.59 0.42
N PRO A 24 -2.11 12.36 -0.11
CA PRO A 24 -3.17 13.35 -0.06
C PRO A 24 -3.45 13.82 1.37
N LYS A 25 -3.74 15.11 1.56
CA LYS A 25 -3.96 15.73 2.89
C LYS A 25 -5.09 15.09 3.70
N ASN A 26 -6.03 14.43 3.03
CA ASN A 26 -7.15 13.75 3.67
C ASN A 26 -6.80 12.32 4.13
N VAL A 27 -5.56 11.85 3.91
CA VAL A 27 -5.02 10.66 4.59
C VAL A 27 -4.69 11.04 6.03
N PHE A 28 -5.45 10.50 6.98
CA PHE A 28 -5.24 10.78 8.41
C PHE A 28 -4.51 9.66 9.16
N PHE A 29 -4.46 8.46 8.56
CA PHE A 29 -3.68 7.35 9.07
C PHE A 29 -3.14 6.53 7.91
N SER A 30 -1.88 6.14 8.01
CA SER A 30 -1.23 5.24 7.08
C SER A 30 -0.37 4.22 7.83
N SER A 31 -0.37 2.98 7.34
CA SER A 31 0.48 1.90 7.83
C SER A 31 1.06 1.20 6.61
N PHE A 32 2.38 1.04 6.60
CA PHE A 32 3.13 0.39 5.54
C PHE A 32 3.98 -0.72 6.15
N ILE A 33 4.15 -1.79 5.39
CA ILE A 33 5.16 -2.80 5.66
C ILE A 33 6.56 -2.18 5.52
N THR A 34 7.48 -2.54 6.40
CA THR A 34 8.84 -1.97 6.38
C THR A 34 9.63 -2.52 5.18
N PRO A 35 10.35 -1.67 4.41
CA PRO A 35 11.36 -2.14 3.46
C PRO A 35 12.38 -3.07 4.14
N GLY A 36 12.82 -4.09 3.42
CA GLY A 36 13.65 -5.18 3.94
C GLY A 36 12.87 -6.36 4.49
N ASN A 37 11.57 -6.20 4.78
CA ASN A 37 10.72 -7.35 5.13
C ASN A 37 10.49 -8.25 3.91
N THR A 38 10.41 -9.55 4.19
CA THR A 38 10.08 -10.57 3.21
C THR A 38 8.62 -10.97 3.35
N ILE A 39 7.94 -11.06 2.22
CA ILE A 39 6.55 -11.50 2.10
C ILE A 39 6.59 -12.95 1.65
N GLU A 40 6.00 -13.82 2.47
CA GLU A 40 5.83 -15.22 2.11
C GLU A 40 4.70 -15.38 1.05
N PRO A 41 4.91 -16.23 0.03
CA PRO A 41 3.90 -16.50 -0.99
C PRO A 41 2.70 -17.23 -0.37
N ARG A 42 1.51 -16.97 -0.91
CA ARG A 42 0.26 -17.49 -0.33
C ARG A 42 0.16 -19.01 -0.47
N GLN A 43 0.13 -19.72 0.66
CA GLN A 43 -0.71 -20.91 0.81
C GLN A 43 -2.01 -20.63 1.60
N ILE A 44 -2.13 -19.50 2.31
CA ILE A 44 -3.29 -19.20 3.17
C ILE A 44 -3.72 -17.72 3.03
N GLN A 45 -5.04 -17.49 3.04
CA GLN A 45 -5.77 -16.23 2.77
C GLN A 45 -5.42 -14.99 3.65
N MET A 46 -4.46 -15.05 4.57
CA MET A 46 -4.24 -13.99 5.58
C MET A 46 -2.89 -13.27 5.51
N THR A 47 -2.28 -13.11 4.33
CA THR A 47 -1.10 -12.22 4.24
C THR A 47 -1.51 -10.78 4.60
N PRO A 48 -0.88 -10.13 5.59
CA PRO A 48 -1.16 -8.74 5.90
C PRO A 48 -0.86 -7.88 4.66
N PRO A 49 -1.69 -6.86 4.37
CA PRO A 49 -1.48 -6.01 3.21
C PRO A 49 -0.20 -5.19 3.33
N LEU A 50 0.37 -4.82 2.19
CA LEU A 50 1.56 -3.99 2.10
C LEU A 50 1.34 -2.61 2.70
N ALA A 51 0.15 -2.06 2.50
CA ALA A 51 -0.22 -0.80 3.10
C ALA A 51 -1.72 -0.69 3.32
N ARG A 52 -2.08 0.10 4.34
CA ARG A 52 -3.45 0.53 4.63
C ARG A 52 -3.45 2.03 4.83
N LEU A 53 -4.27 2.74 4.06
CA LEU A 53 -4.45 4.18 4.21
C LEU A 53 -5.93 4.48 4.47
N TYR A 54 -6.16 5.33 5.47
CA TYR A 54 -7.49 5.78 5.85
C TYR A 54 -7.67 7.22 5.40
N LEU A 55 -8.64 7.41 4.52
CA LEU A 55 -9.05 8.70 3.99
C LEU A 55 -10.23 9.22 4.81
N LYS A 56 -10.22 10.51 5.14
CA LYS A 56 -11.32 11.21 5.81
C LYS A 56 -11.62 12.49 5.07
N ASP A 57 -12.81 12.57 4.50
CA ASP A 57 -13.28 13.73 3.76
C ASP A 57 -14.80 13.82 3.85
N THR A 58 -15.37 14.99 3.58
CA THR A 58 -16.83 15.22 3.63
C THR A 58 -17.51 14.95 2.28
N SER A 59 -16.74 14.82 1.20
CA SER A 59 -17.25 14.56 -0.15
C SER A 59 -16.78 13.22 -0.70
N SER A 60 -17.69 12.46 -1.31
CA SER A 60 -17.35 11.22 -2.01
C SER A 60 -16.51 11.46 -3.27
N TYR A 61 -16.64 12.63 -3.89
CA TYR A 61 -15.85 13.01 -5.06
C TYR A 61 -14.37 13.23 -4.70
N SER A 62 -14.08 13.95 -3.62
CA SER A 62 -12.70 14.15 -3.14
C SER A 62 -12.08 12.84 -2.67
N LEU A 63 -12.83 11.96 -2.01
CA LEU A 63 -12.37 10.61 -1.66
C LEU A 63 -11.96 9.80 -2.89
N LYS A 64 -12.74 9.87 -3.98
CA LYS A 64 -12.42 9.19 -5.23
C LYS A 64 -11.14 9.76 -5.87
N ALA A 65 -11.02 11.08 -5.93
CA ALA A 65 -9.82 11.73 -6.45
C ALA A 65 -8.56 11.33 -5.67
N SER A 66 -8.62 11.34 -4.32
CA SER A 66 -7.50 10.90 -3.47
C SER A 66 -7.19 9.42 -3.62
N PHE A 67 -8.20 8.56 -3.82
CA PHE A 67 -7.98 7.16 -4.14
C PHE A 67 -7.19 6.99 -5.46
N GLU A 68 -7.59 7.70 -6.51
CA GLU A 68 -6.92 7.65 -7.81
C GLU A 68 -5.48 8.20 -7.75
N GLU A 69 -5.26 9.27 -6.98
CA GLU A 69 -3.93 9.84 -6.74
C GLU A 69 -3.03 8.84 -6.00
N LEU A 70 -3.52 8.22 -4.92
CA LEU A 70 -2.80 7.19 -4.18
C LEU A 70 -2.44 5.99 -5.06
N ALA A 71 -3.36 5.54 -5.91
CA ALA A 71 -3.13 4.41 -6.80
C ALA A 71 -2.05 4.71 -7.87
N LYS A 72 -1.84 5.99 -8.22
CA LYS A 72 -0.81 6.42 -9.17
C LYS A 72 0.55 6.66 -8.50
N ASN A 73 0.56 7.22 -7.30
CA ASN A 73 1.80 7.69 -6.66
C ASN A 73 2.45 6.63 -5.77
N VAL A 74 1.66 5.75 -5.15
CA VAL A 74 2.20 4.71 -4.25
C VAL A 74 2.59 3.48 -5.06
N SER A 75 3.87 3.11 -4.99
CA SER A 75 4.38 1.91 -5.65
C SER A 75 5.39 1.18 -4.77
N PHE A 76 5.51 -0.13 -5.00
CA PHE A 76 6.37 -1.04 -4.24
C PHE A 76 7.37 -1.66 -5.20
N LYS A 77 8.65 -1.65 -4.82
CA LYS A 77 9.69 -2.37 -5.55
C LYS A 77 10.00 -3.67 -4.83
N PHE A 78 10.06 -4.76 -5.58
CA PHE A 78 10.31 -6.10 -5.07
C PHE A 78 11.57 -6.71 -5.68
N SER A 79 12.26 -7.52 -4.89
CA SER A 79 13.27 -8.46 -5.36
C SER A 79 12.87 -9.89 -4.95
N ASN A 80 13.43 -10.88 -5.64
CA ASN A 80 13.40 -12.24 -5.10
C ASN A 80 14.14 -12.26 -3.75
N ALA A 81 13.60 -13.03 -2.81
CA ALA A 81 14.11 -13.17 -1.45
C ALA A 81 14.58 -14.59 -1.15
#